data_AF-A0A6I4N2A1-F1
#
_entry.id   AF-A0A6I4N2A1-F1
#
_cell.length_a   1.000
_cell.length_b   1.000
_cell.length_c   1.000
_cell.angle_alpha   90.00
_cell.angle_beta   90.00
_cell.angle_gamma   90.00
#
_symmetry.space_group_name_H-M   'P 1'
#
loop_
_entity.id
_entity.type
_entity.pdbx_description
1 polymer ?
#
loop_
_entity_poly.entity_id
_entity_poly.type
_entity_poly.pdbx_seq_one_letter_code
_entity_poly.pdbx_strand_id
1 'polypeptide(L)'
;MGYAYYEIIRNGEKIEAGYSVKADCEKTGCKEKIDRGLGYLCGSTPGGDEYGCGGYFCGDHRLGGYATANGLCQTCWDAAAESARWIHPKTGEEFDLRDSYLPAGDRYTSDGIVWWYTGTMQNGSPVMACRDMYGDIGGAYDRLLSEGEWENAAIVYHRQWGAPAA
;
A
#
# COMPACT_ATOMS: atom_id res chain seq x y z
N MET A 1 16.74 -6.98 5.75
CA MET A 1 17.72 -7.78 4.98
C MET A 1 17.09 -9.15 4.72
N GLY A 2 17.15 -9.66 3.48
CA GLY A 2 16.58 -10.96 3.09
C GLY A 2 17.61 -12.09 3.06
N TYR A 3 17.15 -13.34 2.92
CA TYR A 3 18.01 -14.53 2.80
C TYR A 3 18.27 -14.87 1.33
N ALA A 4 19.46 -15.43 1.04
CA ALA A 4 19.86 -15.85 -0.30
C ALA A 4 18.98 -16.98 -0.83
N TYR A 5 18.72 -17.96 0.04
CA TYR A 5 17.99 -19.17 -0.24
C TYR A 5 17.35 -19.68 1.05
N TYR A 6 16.09 -20.08 0.98
CA TYR A 6 15.33 -20.72 2.05
C TYR A 6 14.10 -21.43 1.47
N GLU A 7 13.48 -22.31 2.27
CA GLU A 7 12.25 -23.00 1.89
C GLU A 7 11.06 -22.40 2.65
N ILE A 8 9.92 -22.29 1.98
CA ILE A 8 8.66 -21.85 2.56
C ILE A 8 7.54 -22.81 2.17
N ILE A 9 6.41 -22.73 2.87
CA ILE A 9 5.17 -23.41 2.48
C ILE A 9 4.23 -22.37 1.89
N ARG A 10 3.76 -22.59 0.66
CA ARG A 10 2.74 -21.77 -0.01
C ARG A 10 1.68 -22.70 -0.58
N ASN A 11 0.41 -22.46 -0.25
CA ASN A 11 -0.71 -23.31 -0.69
C ASN A 11 -0.53 -24.82 -0.35
N GLY A 12 0.12 -25.13 0.76
CA GLY A 12 0.41 -26.51 1.18
C GLY A 12 1.61 -27.16 0.48
N GLU A 13 2.27 -26.45 -0.44
CA GLU A 13 3.44 -26.95 -1.16
C GLU A 13 4.71 -26.27 -0.67
N LYS A 14 5.80 -27.05 -0.63
CA LYS A 14 7.12 -26.52 -0.31
C LYS A 14 7.72 -25.88 -1.55
N ILE A 15 8.14 -24.62 -1.45
CA ILE A 15 8.80 -23.88 -2.53
C ILE A 15 10.10 -23.22 -2.05
N GLU A 16 11.02 -23.03 -2.98
CA GLU A 16 12.28 -22.31 -2.76
C GLU A 16 12.07 -20.80 -2.92
N ALA A 17 12.67 -20.02 -2.02
CA ALA A 17 12.60 -18.57 -1.96
C ALA A 17 13.97 -17.95 -1.63
N GLY A 18 14.12 -16.65 -1.89
CA GLY A 18 15.35 -15.89 -1.65
C GLY A 18 15.92 -15.24 -2.91
N TYR A 19 16.83 -14.28 -2.70
CA TYR A 19 17.37 -13.46 -3.79
C TYR A 19 18.29 -14.22 -4.76
N SER A 20 18.74 -15.42 -4.40
CA SER A 20 19.49 -16.32 -5.30
C SER A 20 18.58 -17.29 -6.07
N VAL A 21 17.27 -17.32 -5.78
CA VAL A 21 16.30 -18.19 -6.45
C VAL A 21 15.71 -17.46 -7.64
N LYS A 22 16.23 -17.74 -8.84
CA LYS A 22 15.73 -17.15 -10.09
C LYS A 22 14.31 -17.65 -10.38
N ALA A 23 13.44 -16.75 -10.83
CA ALA A 23 12.09 -17.07 -11.21
C ALA A 23 11.61 -16.15 -12.34
N ASP A 24 10.46 -16.48 -12.89
CA ASP A 24 9.72 -15.60 -13.77
C ASP A 24 8.61 -14.94 -12.95
N CYS A 25 8.23 -13.72 -13.32
CA CYS A 25 7.09 -13.06 -12.71
C CYS A 25 5.85 -13.97 -12.79
N GLU A 26 5.17 -14.15 -11.66
CA GLU A 26 4.03 -15.08 -11.54
C GLU A 26 2.72 -14.50 -12.11
N LYS A 27 2.75 -13.29 -12.68
CA LYS A 27 1.62 -12.77 -13.46
C LYS A 27 1.49 -13.58 -14.75
N THR A 28 0.32 -14.18 -14.95
CA THR A 28 0.00 -14.91 -16.20
C THR A 28 0.32 -14.07 -17.43
N GLY A 29 1.19 -14.61 -18.29
CA GLY A 29 1.63 -13.99 -19.54
C GLY A 29 2.88 -13.11 -19.44
N CYS A 30 3.35 -12.78 -18.23
CA CYS A 30 4.61 -12.06 -18.05
C CYS A 30 5.80 -13.02 -18.17
N LYS A 31 6.90 -12.54 -18.76
CA LYS A 31 8.15 -13.31 -18.92
C LYS A 31 9.36 -12.62 -18.29
N GLU A 32 9.11 -11.58 -17.50
CA GLU A 32 10.16 -10.84 -16.83
C GLU A 32 10.88 -11.74 -15.82
N LYS A 33 12.21 -11.70 -15.86
CA LYS A 33 13.06 -12.49 -14.99
C LYS A 33 13.29 -11.74 -13.69
N ILE A 34 13.00 -12.40 -12.59
CA ILE A 34 13.11 -11.88 -11.23
C ILE A 34 13.85 -12.90 -10.35
N ASP A 35 13.96 -12.59 -9.07
CA ASP A 35 14.24 -13.56 -8.01
C ASP A 35 13.04 -13.68 -7.06
N ARG A 36 13.02 -14.73 -6.25
CA ARG A 36 12.01 -14.91 -5.19
C ARG A 36 12.41 -14.23 -3.88
N GLY A 37 13.08 -13.08 -3.97
CA GLY A 37 13.38 -12.20 -2.85
C GLY A 37 12.20 -11.33 -2.46
N LEU A 38 12.33 -10.68 -1.29
CA LEU A 38 11.29 -9.82 -0.71
C LEU A 38 10.95 -8.61 -1.60
N GLY A 39 11.87 -8.19 -2.47
CA GLY A 39 11.65 -7.10 -3.43
C GLY A 39 10.61 -7.42 -4.50
N TYR A 40 10.21 -8.68 -4.64
CA TYR A 40 9.19 -9.12 -5.59
C TYR A 40 7.98 -9.77 -4.90
N LEU A 41 7.96 -9.86 -3.57
CA LEU A 41 6.93 -10.59 -2.82
C LEU A 41 5.56 -9.88 -2.85
N CYS A 42 4.47 -10.59 -3.11
CA CYS A 42 3.12 -10.11 -2.86
C CYS A 42 2.77 -10.31 -1.37
N GLY A 43 2.66 -9.20 -0.64
CA GLY A 43 2.46 -9.18 0.81
C GLY A 43 3.74 -8.90 1.59
N SER A 44 3.71 -9.23 2.87
CA SER A 44 4.81 -9.06 3.82
C SER A 44 5.47 -10.38 4.20
N THR A 45 4.72 -11.49 4.16
CA THR A 45 5.19 -12.80 4.62
C THR A 45 5.35 -13.78 3.45
N PRO A 46 6.55 -14.34 3.22
CA PRO A 46 6.73 -15.44 2.28
C PRO A 46 5.81 -16.62 2.62
N GLY A 47 5.07 -17.12 1.63
CA GLY A 47 4.05 -18.16 1.82
C GLY A 47 2.61 -17.64 1.91
N GLY A 48 2.45 -16.33 2.07
CA GLY A 48 1.15 -15.64 2.14
C GLY A 48 0.85 -15.11 3.53
N ASP A 49 0.03 -14.07 3.58
CA ASP A 49 -0.48 -13.45 4.81
C ASP A 49 -1.93 -12.99 4.61
N GLU A 50 -2.42 -12.13 5.51
CA GLU A 50 -3.79 -11.60 5.48
C GLU A 50 -4.11 -10.84 4.17
N TYR A 51 -3.11 -10.23 3.53
CA TYR A 51 -3.32 -9.33 2.40
C TYR A 51 -2.68 -9.82 1.11
N GLY A 52 -1.57 -10.55 1.19
CA GLY A 52 -0.79 -11.03 0.06
C GLY A 52 -0.84 -12.54 -0.12
N CYS A 53 -0.85 -12.99 -1.37
CA CYS A 53 -0.89 -14.41 -1.72
C CYS A 53 0.47 -15.14 -1.55
N GLY A 54 1.54 -14.45 -1.15
CA GLY A 54 2.89 -15.01 -1.10
C GLY A 54 3.51 -15.28 -2.49
N GLY A 55 2.91 -14.71 -3.53
CA GLY A 55 3.38 -14.73 -4.91
C GLY A 55 4.63 -13.86 -5.15
N TYR A 56 5.28 -14.02 -6.30
CA TYR A 56 6.41 -13.18 -6.70
C TYR A 56 6.18 -12.48 -8.05
N PHE A 57 6.20 -11.15 -8.05
CA PHE A 57 5.81 -10.31 -9.17
C PHE A 57 6.84 -9.22 -9.42
N CYS A 58 7.09 -8.90 -10.70
CA CYS A 58 7.97 -7.79 -11.07
C CYS A 58 7.41 -6.42 -10.66
N GLY A 59 8.22 -5.37 -10.80
CA GLY A 59 7.84 -4.01 -10.42
C GLY A 59 6.55 -3.53 -11.09
N ASP A 60 6.32 -3.90 -12.35
CA ASP A 60 5.12 -3.52 -13.11
C ASP A 60 3.84 -4.23 -12.61
N HIS A 61 3.99 -5.38 -11.94
CA HIS A 61 2.88 -6.18 -11.44
C HIS A 61 2.75 -6.16 -9.91
N ARG A 62 3.53 -5.29 -9.23
CA ARG A 62 3.37 -4.98 -7.80
C ARG A 62 2.87 -3.55 -7.65
N LEU A 63 1.69 -3.41 -7.07
CA LEU A 63 1.09 -2.15 -6.71
C LEU A 63 1.57 -1.72 -5.32
N GLY A 64 1.71 -0.41 -5.15
CA GLY A 64 2.27 0.23 -3.96
C GLY A 64 1.61 -0.25 -2.68
N GLY A 65 2.42 -0.54 -1.65
CA GLY A 65 1.98 -1.18 -0.41
C GLY A 65 0.91 -0.40 0.35
N TYR A 66 -0.10 -1.11 0.87
CA TYR A 66 -0.86 -0.58 2.00
C TYR A 66 0.10 -0.31 3.16
N ALA A 67 -0.36 0.47 4.13
CA ALA A 67 0.36 0.83 5.35
C ALA A 67 1.20 -0.28 6.02
N THR A 68 0.86 -1.54 5.76
CA THR A 68 1.45 -2.72 6.35
C THR A 68 1.89 -3.84 5.34
N ALA A 69 1.91 -3.61 4.00
CA ALA A 69 2.62 -4.51 3.04
C ALA A 69 3.72 -3.85 2.24
N ASN A 70 4.67 -4.69 1.87
CA ASN A 70 5.71 -4.38 0.91
C ASN A 70 5.24 -4.22 -0.54
N GLY A 71 3.95 -4.33 -0.87
CA GLY A 71 3.40 -4.26 -2.24
C GLY A 71 2.60 -5.51 -2.60
N LEU A 72 1.50 -5.32 -3.35
CA LEU A 72 0.53 -6.39 -3.68
C LEU A 72 0.44 -6.62 -5.18
N CYS A 73 0.13 -7.86 -5.59
CA CYS A 73 -0.31 -8.09 -6.97
C CYS A 73 -1.71 -7.52 -7.20
N GLN A 74 -2.11 -7.33 -8.45
CA GLN A 74 -3.42 -6.75 -8.80
C GLN A 74 -4.60 -7.43 -8.09
N THR A 75 -4.66 -8.75 -8.09
CA THR A 75 -5.77 -9.49 -7.46
C THR A 75 -5.85 -9.26 -5.95
N CYS A 76 -4.70 -9.27 -5.27
CA CYS A 76 -4.64 -8.97 -3.84
C CYS A 76 -4.94 -7.50 -3.55
N TRP A 77 -4.51 -6.59 -4.42
CA TRP A 77 -4.84 -5.17 -4.32
C TRP A 77 -6.34 -4.93 -4.43
N ASP A 78 -7.00 -5.56 -5.41
CA ASP A 78 -8.44 -5.45 -5.60
C ASP A 78 -9.20 -6.02 -4.41
N ALA A 79 -8.77 -7.16 -3.86
CA ALA A 79 -9.34 -7.72 -2.64
C ALA A 79 -9.14 -6.80 -1.42
N ALA A 80 -7.97 -6.16 -1.31
CA ALA A 80 -7.69 -5.19 -0.26
C ALA A 80 -8.52 -3.90 -0.41
N ALA A 81 -9.00 -3.56 -1.60
CA ALA A 81 -9.87 -2.40 -1.81
C ALA A 81 -11.17 -2.51 -1.01
N GLU A 82 -11.76 -3.70 -0.96
CA GLU A 82 -13.01 -3.93 -0.25
C GLU A 82 -12.83 -3.78 1.26
N SER A 83 -11.74 -4.30 1.82
CA SER A 83 -11.44 -4.20 3.25
C SER A 83 -10.89 -2.83 3.65
N ALA A 84 -10.30 -2.09 2.72
CA ALA A 84 -9.81 -0.73 2.94
C ALA A 84 -10.90 0.34 2.82
N ARG A 85 -12.13 -0.02 2.47
CA ARG A 85 -13.24 0.94 2.39
C ARG A 85 -13.72 1.31 3.79
N TRP A 86 -13.69 2.60 4.12
CA TRP A 86 -14.30 3.15 5.33
C TRP A 86 -15.33 4.22 4.98
N ILE A 87 -16.49 4.17 5.64
CA ILE A 87 -17.56 5.16 5.46
C ILE A 87 -17.64 6.01 6.72
N HIS A 88 -17.50 7.32 6.56
CA HIS A 88 -17.55 8.25 7.66
C HIS A 88 -18.94 8.22 8.33
N PRO A 89 -19.04 7.94 9.64
CA PRO A 89 -20.31 7.66 10.30
C PRO A 89 -21.27 8.85 10.34
N LYS A 90 -20.76 10.08 10.34
CA LYS A 90 -21.58 11.31 10.33
C LYS A 90 -21.93 11.84 8.94
N THR A 91 -20.97 11.90 8.01
CA THR A 91 -21.15 12.51 6.69
C THR A 91 -21.57 11.52 5.61
N GLY A 92 -21.35 10.21 5.81
CA GLY A 92 -21.58 9.18 4.80
C GLY A 92 -20.54 9.17 3.67
N GLU A 93 -19.49 10.00 3.77
CA GLU A 93 -18.40 10.06 2.81
C GLU A 93 -17.57 8.77 2.85
N GLU A 94 -17.12 8.34 1.67
CA GLU A 94 -16.36 7.11 1.50
C GLU A 94 -14.87 7.42 1.33
N PHE A 95 -14.06 6.67 2.06
CA PHE A 95 -12.60 6.77 2.06
C PHE A 95 -11.99 5.41 1.74
N ASP A 96 -11.00 5.41 0.86
CA ASP A 96 -10.10 4.28 0.66
C ASP A 96 -8.88 4.44 1.57
N LEU A 97 -8.73 3.57 2.56
CA LEU A 97 -7.66 3.67 3.55
C LEU A 97 -6.26 3.34 2.99
N ARG A 98 -6.17 2.97 1.71
CA ARG A 98 -4.88 2.82 0.99
C ARG A 98 -4.37 4.15 0.47
N ASP A 99 -5.24 5.14 0.33
CA ASP A 99 -4.88 6.45 -0.19
C ASP A 99 -4.18 7.31 0.85
N SER A 100 -3.46 8.31 0.33
CA SER A 100 -2.95 9.41 1.12
C SER A 100 -3.91 10.59 1.05
N TYR A 101 -4.03 11.30 2.17
CA TYR A 101 -4.97 12.39 2.34
C TYR A 101 -4.26 13.69 2.75
N LEU A 102 -4.88 14.80 2.44
CA LEU A 102 -4.53 16.14 2.90
C LEU A 102 -5.73 16.73 3.65
N PRO A 103 -5.53 17.59 4.66
CA PRO A 103 -6.60 18.44 5.15
C PRO A 103 -7.26 19.21 3.99
N ALA A 104 -8.59 19.34 4.02
CA ALA A 104 -9.31 20.00 2.95
C ALA A 104 -8.81 21.44 2.73
N GLY A 105 -8.59 21.81 1.46
CA GLY A 105 -8.04 23.11 1.07
C GLY A 105 -6.51 23.22 1.09
N ASP A 106 -5.80 22.22 1.63
CA ASP A 106 -4.34 22.20 1.59
C ASP A 106 -3.81 21.92 0.17
N ARG A 107 -2.57 22.37 -0.08
CA ARG A 107 -1.89 22.11 -1.34
C ARG A 107 -0.98 20.90 -1.24
N TYR A 108 -1.04 20.06 -2.26
CA TYR A 108 0.01 19.06 -2.48
C TYR A 108 1.35 19.73 -2.81
N THR A 109 2.41 19.36 -2.12
CA THR A 109 3.80 19.64 -2.50
C THR A 109 4.60 18.35 -2.44
N SER A 110 5.62 18.22 -3.29
CA SER A 110 6.44 16.99 -3.37
C SER A 110 7.24 16.71 -2.09
N ASP A 111 7.49 17.74 -1.31
CA ASP A 111 8.16 17.73 -0.01
C ASP A 111 7.18 17.86 1.17
N GLY A 112 5.88 17.91 0.88
CA GLY A 112 4.83 18.22 1.83
C GLY A 112 4.40 17.03 2.67
N ILE A 113 3.65 17.33 3.72
CA ILE A 113 3.07 16.32 4.61
C ILE A 113 1.78 15.78 3.99
N VAL A 114 1.67 14.46 3.94
CA VAL A 114 0.42 13.74 3.67
C VAL A 114 0.06 12.86 4.86
N TRP A 115 -1.19 12.41 4.89
CA TRP A 115 -1.76 11.61 5.96
C TRP A 115 -2.18 10.24 5.45
N TRP A 116 -1.82 9.20 6.16
CA TRP A 116 -2.08 7.81 5.78
C TRP A 116 -2.64 7.04 6.96
N TYR A 117 -3.49 6.05 6.68
CA TYR A 117 -4.03 5.17 7.70
C TYR A 117 -2.93 4.30 8.31
N THR A 118 -2.85 4.21 9.64
CA THR A 118 -1.80 3.46 10.34
C THR A 118 -2.06 1.95 10.44
N GLY A 119 -3.22 1.48 9.97
CA GLY A 119 -3.70 0.12 10.27
C GLY A 119 -4.42 0.01 11.62
N THR A 120 -4.55 1.10 12.38
CA THR A 120 -5.18 1.11 13.70
C THR A 120 -6.47 1.91 13.72
N MET A 121 -7.51 1.35 14.34
CA MET A 121 -8.77 2.04 14.59
C MET A 121 -8.81 2.57 16.03
N GLN A 122 -9.32 3.78 16.21
CA GLN A 122 -9.64 4.35 17.53
C GLN A 122 -11.10 4.79 17.52
N ASN A 123 -11.91 4.24 18.44
CA ASN A 123 -13.35 4.52 18.55
C ASN A 123 -14.12 4.33 17.22
N GLY A 124 -13.70 3.37 16.39
CA GLY A 124 -14.31 3.13 15.07
C GLY A 124 -13.87 4.09 13.96
N SER A 125 -12.93 4.99 14.25
CA SER A 125 -12.29 5.87 13.27
C SER A 125 -10.89 5.39 12.92
N PRO A 126 -10.48 5.46 11.64
CA PRO A 126 -9.11 5.26 11.21
C PRO A 126 -8.18 6.28 11.88
N VAL A 127 -7.08 5.80 12.47
CA VAL A 127 -5.98 6.64 12.95
C VAL A 127 -5.06 6.94 11.77
N MET A 128 -4.81 8.22 11.55
CA MET A 128 -3.99 8.75 10.49
C MET A 128 -2.66 9.23 11.07
N ALA A 129 -1.54 8.81 10.48
CA ALA A 129 -0.22 9.35 10.78
C ALA A 129 0.22 10.32 9.69
N CYS A 130 1.02 11.31 10.07
CA CYS A 130 1.65 12.23 9.12
C CYS A 130 2.95 11.62 8.56
N ARG A 131 3.16 11.80 7.26
CA ARG A 131 4.34 11.35 6.52
C ARG A 131 4.79 12.44 5.57
N ASP A 132 6.10 12.66 5.48
CA ASP A 132 6.72 13.47 4.44
C ASP A 132 7.51 12.58 3.45
N MET A 133 8.30 13.19 2.58
CA MET A 133 9.13 12.44 1.63
C MET A 133 10.21 11.56 2.29
N TYR A 134 10.56 11.82 3.55
CA TYR A 134 11.59 11.10 4.30
C TYR A 134 11.01 9.98 5.17
N GLY A 135 9.69 9.92 5.34
CA GLY A 135 8.98 8.84 6.01
C GLY A 135 8.04 9.35 7.10
N ASP A 136 7.79 8.48 8.09
CA ASP A 136 6.82 8.76 9.14
C ASP A 136 7.40 9.76 10.15
N ILE A 137 6.65 10.85 10.41
CA ILE A 137 7.05 11.91 11.36
C ILE A 137 6.38 11.66 12.73
N GLY A 138 6.06 10.40 13.05
CA GLY A 138 5.02 9.98 14.00
C GLY A 138 5.04 10.57 15.43
N GLY A 139 3.92 10.39 16.14
CA GLY A 139 3.84 10.43 17.62
C GLY A 139 3.29 11.72 18.27
N ALA A 140 3.36 12.88 17.61
CA ALA A 140 2.80 14.13 18.13
C ALA A 140 1.63 14.69 17.31
N TYR A 141 1.34 14.07 16.15
CA TYR A 141 0.40 14.62 15.18
C TYR A 141 -0.71 13.65 14.77
N ASP A 142 -0.79 12.43 15.31
CA ASP A 142 -1.81 11.48 14.88
C ASP A 142 -3.22 12.08 14.98
N ARG A 143 -4.02 11.88 13.93
CA ARG A 143 -5.40 12.41 13.83
C ARG A 143 -6.36 11.29 13.55
N LEU A 144 -7.61 11.48 13.93
CA LEU A 144 -8.69 10.61 13.46
C LEU A 144 -9.19 11.11 12.11
N LEU A 145 -9.35 10.19 11.16
CA LEU A 145 -9.95 10.51 9.86
C LEU A 145 -11.36 11.13 10.04
N SER A 146 -12.09 10.73 11.08
CA SER A 146 -13.40 11.30 11.42
C SER A 146 -13.43 12.70 12.05
N GLU A 147 -12.28 13.28 12.40
CA GLU A 147 -12.19 14.59 13.07
C GLU A 147 -11.79 15.73 12.13
N GLY A 148 -11.45 15.40 10.88
CA GLY A 148 -11.01 16.38 9.88
C GLY A 148 -11.88 16.35 8.63
N GLU A 149 -11.79 17.42 7.86
CA GLU A 149 -12.17 17.41 6.45
C GLU A 149 -10.92 17.03 5.65
N TRP A 150 -11.07 16.08 4.73
CA TRP A 150 -9.94 15.46 4.05
C TRP A 150 -10.18 15.41 2.54
N GLU A 151 -9.11 15.57 1.78
CA GLU A 151 -9.12 15.37 0.34
C GLU A 151 -8.06 14.34 -0.04
N ASN A 152 -8.38 13.47 -0.99
CA ASN A 152 -7.40 12.53 -1.55
C ASN A 152 -6.25 13.33 -2.20
N ALA A 153 -5.03 13.07 -1.74
CA ALA A 153 -3.83 13.80 -2.13
C ALA A 153 -3.52 13.66 -3.62
N ALA A 154 -3.79 12.48 -4.22
CA ALA A 154 -3.62 12.28 -5.65
C ALA A 154 -4.63 13.11 -6.46
N ILE A 155 -5.88 13.23 -6.00
CA ILE A 155 -6.89 14.10 -6.63
C ILE A 155 -6.47 15.59 -6.51
N VAL A 156 -5.93 16.01 -5.37
CA VAL A 156 -5.36 17.36 -5.20
C VAL A 156 -4.19 17.58 -6.18
N TYR A 157 -3.24 16.65 -6.24
CA TYR A 157 -2.11 16.70 -7.16
C TYR A 157 -2.56 16.82 -8.62
N HIS A 158 -3.48 15.96 -9.06
CA HIS A 158 -4.03 15.99 -10.41
C HIS A 158 -4.78 17.30 -10.71
N ARG A 159 -5.52 17.87 -9.76
CA ARG A 159 -6.15 19.19 -9.96
C ARG A 159 -5.13 20.31 -10.11
N GLN A 160 -4.02 20.24 -9.37
CA GLN A 160 -2.98 21.27 -9.40
C GLN A 160 -2.08 21.21 -10.64
N TRP A 161 -1.75 19.99 -11.09
CA TRP A 161 -0.72 19.76 -12.11
C TRP A 161 -1.23 19.03 -13.36
N GLY A 162 -2.46 18.50 -13.32
CA GLY A 162 -3.06 17.70 -14.39
C GLY A 162 -3.89 18.47 -15.41
N ALA A 163 -3.96 19.81 -15.34
CA ALA A 163 -4.53 20.60 -16.43
C ALA A 163 -3.50 20.77 -17.56
N PRO A 164 -3.81 20.42 -18.82
CA PRO A 164 -2.99 20.87 -19.95
C PRO A 164 -3.09 22.40 -20.05
N ALA A 165 -1.99 23.04 -20.47
CA ALA A 165 -2.01 24.45 -20.85
C ALA A 165 -3.14 24.69 -21.88
N ALA A 166 -4.03 25.64 -21.58
CA ALA A 166 -4.99 26.18 -22.52
C ALA A 166 -4.28 27.00 -23.61
#